data_AF-A0A523Q1F6-F1
#
_entry.id   AF-A0A523Q1F6-F1
#
_cell.length_a   1.000
_cell.length_b   1.000
_cell.length_c   1.000
_cell.angle_alpha   90.00
_cell.angle_beta   90.00
_cell.angle_gamma   90.00
#
_symmetry.space_group_name_H-M   'P 1'
#
loop_
_entity.id
_entity.type
_entity.pdbx_description
1 polymer ?
#
loop_
_entity_poly.entity_id
_entity_poly.type
_entity_poly.pdbx_seq_one_letter_code
_entity_poly.pdbx_strand_id
1 'polypeptide(L)'
;MASGVADTNDPDRVEDFSSRNEDRISLEKVPMLDPAWLMKLPKGQAFALLEGGRLMKIRIPLPLPHVDARTPANWQAMLSHMRMLQTQQTDRSPERDLTVEGKGSGH
;
A
#
# COMPACT_ATOMS: atom_id res chain seq x y z
N MET A 1 -60.28 23.34 -19.49
CA MET A 1 -60.88 23.54 -18.15
C MET A 1 -59.76 23.96 -17.22
N ALA A 2 -60.02 24.97 -16.38
CA ALA A 2 -59.07 25.99 -15.97
C ALA A 2 -58.23 25.66 -14.72
N SER A 3 -57.18 26.49 -14.56
CA SER A 3 -56.58 26.95 -13.30
C SER A 3 -55.62 26.00 -12.58
N GLY A 4 -54.52 26.47 -12.00
CA GLY A 4 -54.03 27.85 -11.89
C GLY A 4 -52.54 27.87 -11.55
N VAL A 5 -51.80 28.75 -12.23
CA VAL A 5 -50.49 29.20 -11.78
C VAL A 5 -50.75 30.04 -10.53
N ALA A 6 -50.39 29.50 -9.37
CA ALA A 6 -50.25 30.28 -8.16
C ALA A 6 -48.82 30.86 -8.16
N ASP A 7 -48.70 32.08 -8.68
CA ASP A 7 -47.53 32.91 -8.44
C ASP A 7 -47.64 33.43 -7.00
N THR A 8 -47.07 32.66 -6.05
CA THR A 8 -46.76 33.17 -4.72
C THR A 8 -45.30 33.60 -4.76
N ASN A 9 -45.06 34.81 -5.26
CA ASN A 9 -43.84 35.54 -5.00
C ASN A 9 -43.98 36.21 -3.63
N ASP A 10 -43.59 35.50 -2.58
CA ASP A 10 -43.43 36.05 -1.23
C ASP A 10 -41.99 36.58 -1.11
N PRO A 11 -41.76 37.90 -1.13
CA PRO A 11 -40.42 38.48 -1.14
C PRO A 11 -39.78 38.56 0.26
N ASP A 12 -40.45 38.07 1.31
CA ASP A 12 -39.93 38.05 2.69
C ASP A 12 -39.28 36.70 3.06
N ARG A 13 -39.44 35.68 2.22
CA ARG A 13 -38.77 34.39 2.40
C ARG A 13 -37.39 34.44 1.76
N VAL A 14 -36.40 34.85 2.54
CA VAL A 14 -34.99 34.50 2.29
C VAL A 14 -34.90 32.98 2.14
N GLU A 15 -34.90 32.50 0.90
CA GLU A 15 -34.54 31.12 0.60
C GLU A 15 -33.09 30.96 1.01
N ASP A 16 -32.89 30.45 2.22
CA ASP A 16 -31.61 30.03 2.76
C ASP A 16 -31.03 29.01 1.77
N PHE A 17 -30.02 29.44 1.01
CA PHE A 17 -29.27 28.57 0.12
C PHE A 17 -28.51 27.57 1.01
N SER A 18 -29.18 26.48 1.40
CA SER A 18 -28.55 25.35 2.06
C SER A 18 -27.69 24.60 1.04
N SER A 19 -26.48 25.10 0.81
CA SER A 19 -25.46 24.41 0.05
C SER A 19 -25.03 23.16 0.83
N ARG A 20 -25.70 22.03 0.58
CA ARG A 20 -25.20 20.71 0.99
C ARG A 20 -24.01 20.36 0.11
N ASN A 21 -22.82 20.73 0.57
CA ASN A 21 -21.57 20.21 0.03
C ASN A 21 -21.43 18.77 0.55
N GLU A 22 -21.91 17.79 -0.22
CA GLU A 22 -21.64 16.38 0.06
C GLU A 22 -20.22 16.08 -0.41
N ASP A 23 -19.26 16.12 0.51
CA ASP A 23 -17.87 15.71 0.26
C ASP A 23 -17.81 14.20 0.04
N ARG A 24 -18.09 13.78 -1.19
CA ARG A 24 -17.97 12.37 -1.57
C ARG A 24 -16.51 12.03 -1.79
N ILE A 25 -15.77 11.80 -0.71
CA ILE A 25 -14.41 11.24 -0.75
C ILE A 25 -14.48 9.83 -1.34
N SER A 26 -14.17 9.72 -2.63
CA SER A 26 -14.09 8.43 -3.33
C SER A 26 -12.68 7.88 -3.14
N LEU A 27 -12.53 6.83 -2.32
CA LEU A 27 -11.26 6.13 -2.14
C LEU A 27 -11.02 5.20 -3.33
N GLU A 28 -10.10 5.58 -4.22
CA GLU A 28 -9.64 4.70 -5.30
C GLU A 28 -8.42 3.89 -4.83
N LYS A 29 -8.47 2.57 -5.03
CA LYS A 29 -7.36 1.67 -4.69
C LYS A 29 -6.27 1.79 -5.75
N VAL A 30 -5.31 2.69 -5.52
CA VAL A 30 -4.12 2.80 -6.34
C VAL A 30 -3.06 1.75 -5.96
N PRO A 31 -2.30 1.22 -6.92
CA PRO A 31 -1.19 0.32 -6.62
C PRO A 31 -0.12 1.06 -5.80
N MET A 32 0.32 0.44 -4.70
CA MET A 32 1.32 1.03 -3.80
C MET A 32 2.71 1.16 -4.45
N LEU A 33 3.01 0.35 -5.47
CA LEU A 33 4.24 0.39 -6.24
C LEU A 33 3.93 0.15 -7.73
N ASP A 34 4.46 1.01 -8.60
CA ASP A 34 4.39 0.81 -10.05
C ASP A 34 5.61 -0.01 -10.54
N PRO A 35 5.41 -1.02 -11.41
CA PRO A 35 6.51 -1.82 -11.96
C PRO A 35 7.61 -0.99 -12.64
N ALA A 36 7.25 0.12 -13.30
CA ALA A 36 8.21 1.01 -13.94
C ALA A 36 9.16 1.67 -12.93
N TRP A 37 8.75 1.83 -11.67
CA TRP A 37 9.62 2.38 -10.63
C TRP A 37 10.69 1.39 -10.19
N LEU A 38 10.36 0.08 -10.17
CA LEU A 38 11.34 -0.98 -9.90
C LEU A 38 12.42 -1.02 -10.99
N MET A 39 12.01 -0.88 -12.26
CA MET A 39 12.92 -0.87 -13.41
C MET A 39 13.83 0.36 -13.46
N LYS A 40 13.39 1.49 -12.88
CA LYS A 40 14.15 2.75 -12.85
C LYS A 40 15.05 2.89 -11.62
N LEU A 41 15.15 1.88 -10.75
CA LEU A 41 15.98 1.98 -9.55
C LEU A 41 17.47 2.07 -9.89
N PRO A 42 18.18 3.11 -9.41
CA PRO A 42 19.63 3.14 -9.42
C PRO A 42 20.23 1.98 -8.65
N LYS A 43 21.44 1.56 -9.03
CA LYS A 43 22.21 0.54 -8.30
C LYS A 43 22.34 0.94 -6.82
N GLY A 44 22.12 -0.03 -5.93
CA GLY A 44 22.15 0.21 -4.49
C GLY A 44 20.90 0.94 -3.96
N GLN A 45 19.76 0.86 -4.63
CA GLN A 45 18.48 1.34 -4.10
C GLN A 45 17.43 0.24 -4.16
N ALA A 46 16.52 0.23 -3.19
CA ALA A 46 15.43 -0.73 -3.11
C ALA A 46 14.19 -0.11 -2.46
N PHE A 47 13.04 -0.75 -2.66
CA PHE A 47 11.83 -0.49 -1.88
C PHE A 47 11.69 -1.55 -0.80
N ALA A 48 11.35 -1.15 0.41
CA ALA A 48 11.15 -2.03 1.55
C ALA A 48 9.88 -1.62 2.32
N LEU A 49 9.22 -2.61 2.91
CA LEU A 49 8.15 -2.39 3.87
C LEU A 49 8.77 -2.42 5.27
N LEU A 50 8.71 -1.29 5.96
CA LEU A 50 9.22 -1.12 7.31
C LEU A 50 8.05 -0.81 8.26
N GLU A 51 8.27 -0.89 9.57
CA GLU A 51 7.34 -0.36 10.58
C GLU A 51 5.88 -0.83 10.42
N GLY A 52 5.66 -2.11 10.07
CA GLY A 52 4.30 -2.65 9.91
C GLY A 52 3.62 -2.36 8.57
N GLY A 53 4.39 -2.18 7.48
CA GLY A 53 3.87 -2.09 6.11
C GLY A 53 4.06 -0.74 5.44
N ARG A 54 4.83 0.17 6.05
CA ARG A 54 5.17 1.45 5.46
C ARG A 54 6.18 1.26 4.34
N LEU A 55 5.77 1.59 3.11
CA LEU A 55 6.67 1.55 1.95
C LEU A 55 7.70 2.68 2.04
N MET A 56 8.98 2.30 1.98
CA MET A 56 10.11 3.22 2.02
C MET A 56 11.13 2.87 0.94
N LYS A 57 11.78 3.90 0.40
CA LYS A 57 12.93 3.75 -0.50
C LYS A 57 14.22 3.77 0.32
N ILE A 58 14.95 2.66 0.30
CA ILE A 58 16.19 2.48 1.07
C ILE A 58 17.41 2.55 0.14
N ARG A 59 18.56 2.91 0.72
CA ARG A 59 19.87 2.87 0.06
C ARG A 59 20.67 1.68 0.61
N ILE A 60 21.15 0.85 -0.29
CA ILE A 60 22.06 -0.27 -0.01
C ILE A 60 23.45 0.20 -0.42
N PRO A 61 24.42 0.25 0.51
CA PRO A 61 25.78 0.65 0.17
C PRO A 61 26.36 -0.30 -0.87
N LEU A 62 27.05 0.28 -1.87
CA LEU A 62 27.76 -0.54 -2.85
C LEU A 62 28.92 -1.27 -2.15
N PRO A 63 29.16 -2.54 -2.50
CA PRO A 63 30.29 -3.28 -1.94
C PRO A 63 31.59 -2.54 -2.27
N LEU A 64 32.43 -2.37 -1.26
CA LEU A 64 33.75 -1.77 -1.41
C LEU A 64 34.67 -2.74 -2.20
N PRO A 65 35.72 -2.24 -2.86
CA PRO A 65 36.61 -3.09 -3.66
C PRO A 65 37.35 -4.17 -2.86
N HIS A 66 37.44 -4.02 -1.53
CA HIS A 66 37.89 -5.11 -0.67
C HIS A 66 36.72 -6.06 -0.39
N VAL A 67 36.92 -7.34 -0.67
CA VAL A 67 35.97 -8.39 -0.30
C VAL A 67 35.89 -8.43 1.23
N ASP A 68 34.79 -7.92 1.80
CA ASP A 68 34.46 -8.15 3.22
C ASP A 68 34.28 -9.67 3.40
N ALA A 69 34.81 -10.23 4.49
CA ALA A 69 34.63 -11.63 4.86
C ALA A 69 33.16 -12.04 4.96
N ARG A 70 32.25 -11.08 5.14
CA ARG A 70 30.79 -11.30 5.15
C ARG A 70 30.16 -11.40 3.76
N THR A 71 30.91 -11.13 2.70
CA THR A 71 30.42 -11.25 1.32
C THR A 71 30.42 -12.73 0.92
N PRO A 72 29.29 -13.30 0.50
CA PRO A 72 29.25 -14.69 0.05
C PRO A 72 30.11 -14.88 -1.21
N ALA A 73 30.83 -16.00 -1.28
CA ALA A 73 31.74 -16.29 -2.40
C ALA A 73 31.03 -16.42 -3.75
N ASN A 74 29.77 -16.88 -3.75
CA ASN A 74 28.94 -17.03 -4.93
C ASN A 74 27.44 -16.97 -4.57
N TRP A 75 26.61 -16.94 -5.61
CA TRP A 75 25.16 -16.88 -5.48
C TRP A 75 24.59 -18.10 -4.73
N GLN A 76 25.12 -19.29 -4.97
CA GLN A 76 24.67 -20.53 -4.35
C GLN A 76 24.90 -20.51 -2.82
N ALA A 77 26.04 -20.00 -2.38
CA ALA A 77 26.37 -19.83 -0.96
C ALA A 77 25.41 -18.83 -0.30
N MET A 78 25.11 -17.71 -0.98
CA MET A 78 24.14 -16.74 -0.50
C MET A 78 22.73 -17.33 -0.37
N LEU A 79 22.25 -18.03 -1.39
CA LEU A 79 20.93 -18.65 -1.40
C LEU A 79 20.79 -19.73 -0.31
N SER A 80 21.82 -20.55 -0.13
CA SER A 80 21.85 -21.57 0.91
C SER A 80 21.73 -20.96 2.30
N HIS A 81 22.47 -19.87 2.54
CA HIS A 81 22.42 -19.13 3.80
C HIS A 81 21.04 -18.46 4.02
N MET A 82 20.47 -17.81 3.00
CA MET A 82 19.12 -17.21 3.07
C MET A 82 18.05 -18.26 3.40
N ARG A 83 18.11 -19.44 2.77
CA ARG A 83 17.16 -20.54 3.03
C ARG A 83 17.28 -21.04 4.47
N MET A 84 18.50 -21.22 4.97
CA MET A 84 18.73 -21.63 6.36
C MET A 84 18.10 -20.64 7.34
N LEU A 85 18.33 -19.33 7.15
CA LEU A 85 17.74 -18.28 7.99
C LEU A 85 16.21 -18.25 7.92
N GLN A 86 15.64 -18.46 6.74
CA GLN A 86 14.19 -18.48 6.54
C GLN A 86 13.51 -19.66 7.25
N THR A 87 14.13 -20.85 7.24
CA THR A 87 13.63 -22.01 7.97
C THR A 87 13.62 -21.75 9.48
N GLN A 88 14.70 -21.15 10.01
CA GLN A 88 14.80 -20.79 11.43
C GLN A 88 13.78 -19.72 11.85
N GLN A 89 13.49 -18.75 10.98
CA GLN A 89 12.45 -17.74 11.23
C GLN A 89 11.04 -18.33 11.19
N THR A 90 10.77 -19.28 10.29
CA THR A 90 9.46 -19.93 10.19
C THR A 90 9.15 -20.73 11.45
N ASP A 91 10.15 -21.39 12.04
CA ASP A 91 10.00 -22.14 13.30
C ASP A 91 9.75 -21.22 14.51
N ARG A 92 10.27 -19.98 14.46
CA ARG A 92 10.12 -18.98 15.53
C ARG A 92 8.80 -18.18 15.47
N SER A 93 8.07 -18.26 14.36
CA SER A 93 6.79 -17.55 14.17
C SER A 93 5.62 -18.54 14.01
N PRO A 94 5.08 -19.09 15.12
CA PRO A 94 3.88 -19.96 15.09
C PRO A 94 2.60 -19.23 14.64
N GLU A 95 2.64 -17.90 14.49
CA GLU A 95 1.52 -17.03 14.09
C GLU A 95 1.01 -17.27 12.65
N ARG A 96 1.68 -18.10 11.83
CA ARG A 96 1.18 -18.49 10.50
C ARG A 96 -0.12 -19.30 10.56
N ASP A 97 -0.44 -19.90 11.70
CA ASP A 97 -1.70 -20.61 11.94
C ASP A 97 -2.89 -19.64 12.19
N LEU A 98 -2.64 -18.34 12.35
CA LEU A 98 -3.67 -17.32 12.63
C LEU A 98 -4.25 -16.66 11.36
N THR A 99 -3.70 -16.96 10.18
CA THR A 99 -4.33 -16.52 8.93
C THR A 99 -5.50 -17.46 8.59
N VAL A 100 -6.61 -17.31 9.32
CA VAL A 100 -7.90 -17.83 8.89
C VAL A 100 -8.27 -17.03 7.64
N GLU A 101 -8.12 -17.66 6.48
CA GLU A 101 -8.73 -17.17 5.24
C GLU A 101 -10.24 -17.18 5.48
N GLY A 102 -10.79 -16.00 5.78
CA GLY A 102 -12.21 -15.82 6.01
C GLY A 102 -12.97 -16.23 4.75
N LYS A 103 -13.52 -17.44 4.77
CA LYS A 103 -14.39 -17.96 3.72
C LYS A 103 -15.68 -17.13 3.76
N GLY A 104 -15.69 -16.03 3.02
CA GLY A 104 -16.88 -15.21 2.80
C GLY A 104 -17.91 -16.03 2.03
N SER A 105 -18.88 -16.60 2.73
CA SER A 105 -20.09 -17.14 2.12
C SER A 105 -20.94 -15.97 1.62
N GLY A 106 -20.83 -15.66 0.32
CA GLY A 106 -21.83 -14.88 -0.39
C GLY A 106 -23.08 -15.74 -0.61
N HIS A 107 -24.25 -15.16 -0.33
CA HIS A 107 -25.57 -15.72 -0.58
C HIS A 107 -25.79 -16.13 -2.05
#